data_AF-A0A0U1E1I2-F1
#
_entry.id   AF-A0A0U1E1I2-F1
#
_cell.length_a   1.000
_cell.length_b   1.000
_cell.length_c   1.000
_cell.angle_alpha   90.00
_cell.angle_beta   90.00
_cell.angle_gamma   90.00
#
_symmetry.space_group_name_H-M   'P 1'
#
loop_
_entity.id
_entity.type
_entity.pdbx_description
1 polymer ?
#
loop_
_entity_poly.entity_id
_entity_poly.type
_entity_poly.pdbx_seq_one_letter_code
_entity_poly.pdbx_strand_id
1 'polypeptide(L)'
;MSNQEIALNARQAAILDVLRSTRGFLSTTEIREQVNSMAGVVLVAEQVYRALLILDRRGLVERVRVEGSVKAHWRRAGRHIEVGHRESNTKPRETA
;
A
#
# COMPACT_ATOMS: atom_id res chain seq x y z
N MET A 1 19.67 23.44 3.96
CA MET A 1 18.45 22.62 4.00
C MET A 1 18.84 21.26 4.52
N SER A 2 18.57 20.98 5.80
CA SER A 2 19.12 19.81 6.47
C SER A 2 18.52 18.53 5.90
N ASN A 3 19.33 17.82 5.13
CA ASN A 3 19.09 16.47 4.65
C ASN A 3 19.16 15.53 5.87
N GLN A 4 18.14 15.56 6.74
CA GLN A 4 17.99 14.52 7.76
C GLN A 4 17.72 13.23 7.01
N GLU A 5 18.74 12.37 6.90
CA GLU A 5 18.55 10.98 6.56
C GLU A 5 17.43 10.44 7.45
N ILE A 6 16.29 10.12 6.82
CA ILE A 6 15.13 9.62 7.53
C ILE A 6 15.52 8.26 8.07
N ALA A 7 15.93 8.20 9.33
CA ALA A 7 16.22 6.94 10.00
C ALA A 7 14.91 6.11 10.04
N LEU A 8 14.86 5.09 9.20
CA LEU A 8 13.81 4.09 9.17
C LEU A 8 14.20 2.96 10.11
N ASN A 9 13.28 2.52 10.96
CA ASN A 9 13.49 1.27 11.68
C ASN A 9 13.33 0.06 10.73
N ALA A 10 13.80 -1.11 11.16
CA ALA A 10 13.77 -2.33 10.34
C ALA A 10 12.38 -2.66 9.77
N ARG A 11 11.31 -2.44 10.56
CA ARG A 11 9.93 -2.66 10.10
C ARG A 11 9.53 -1.68 9.00
N GLN A 12 9.84 -0.40 9.17
CA GLN A 12 9.56 0.64 8.19
C GLN A 12 10.31 0.40 6.88
N ALA A 13 11.59 0.00 6.97
CA ALA A 13 12.39 -0.37 5.81
C ALA A 13 11.79 -1.56 5.06
N ALA A 14 11.44 -2.65 5.77
CA ALA A 14 10.84 -3.83 5.16
C ALA A 14 9.50 -3.54 4.46
N ILE A 15 8.63 -2.74 5.09
CA ILE A 15 7.37 -2.28 4.48
C ILE A 15 7.63 -1.47 3.21
N LEU A 16 8.62 -0.58 3.25
CA LEU A 16 8.95 0.24 2.08
C LEU A 16 9.51 -0.60 0.94
N ASP A 17 10.33 -1.60 1.22
CA ASP A 17 10.90 -2.50 0.19
C ASP A 17 9.82 -3.37 -0.49
N VAL A 18 8.83 -3.84 0.27
CA VAL A 18 7.63 -4.51 -0.29
C VAL A 18 6.90 -3.58 -1.28
N LEU A 19 6.65 -2.34 -0.89
CA LEU A 19 5.95 -1.37 -1.75
C LEU A 19 6.81 -0.91 -2.95
N ARG A 20 8.14 -0.88 -2.82
CA ARG A 20 9.06 -0.59 -3.93
C ARG A 20 8.98 -1.69 -5.01
N SER A 21 8.92 -2.94 -4.57
CA SER A 21 8.89 -4.12 -5.45
C SER A 21 7.53 -4.32 -6.13
N THR A 22 6.47 -3.71 -5.59
CA THR A 22 5.10 -3.88 -6.11
C THR A 22 4.74 -2.82 -7.15
N ARG A 23 4.29 -3.23 -8.34
CA ARG A 23 3.90 -2.34 -9.46
C ARG A 23 2.51 -1.68 -9.31
N GLY A 24 1.97 -1.58 -8.10
CA GLY A 24 0.60 -1.09 -7.85
C GLY A 24 0.38 -0.69 -6.40
N PHE A 25 -0.83 -0.94 -5.89
CA PHE A 25 -1.16 -0.75 -4.48
C PHE A 25 -1.43 -2.10 -3.80
N LEU A 26 -1.18 -2.16 -2.49
CA LEU A 26 -1.48 -3.31 -1.65
C LEU A 26 -2.34 -2.89 -0.47
N SER A 27 -3.22 -3.76 -0.02
CA SER A 27 -3.89 -3.61 1.26
C SER A 27 -2.90 -3.80 2.43
N THR A 28 -3.25 -3.26 3.60
CA THR A 28 -2.47 -3.47 4.83
C THR A 28 -2.21 -4.97 5.12
N THR A 29 -3.18 -5.83 4.81
CA THR A 29 -3.08 -7.28 5.04
C THR A 29 -2.06 -7.93 4.12
N GLU A 30 -2.06 -7.60 2.83
CA GLU A 30 -1.10 -8.14 1.86
C GLU A 30 0.33 -7.70 2.20
N ILE A 31 0.51 -6.44 2.60
CA ILE A 31 1.81 -5.92 3.05
C ILE A 31 2.31 -6.72 4.25
N ARG A 32 1.45 -6.95 5.25
CA ARG A 32 1.79 -7.73 6.44
C ARG A 32 2.23 -9.14 6.08
N GLU A 33 1.50 -9.81 5.21
CA GLU A 33 1.80 -11.19 4.77
C GLU A 33 3.15 -11.27 4.06
N GLN A 34 3.43 -10.33 3.16
CA GLN A 34 4.72 -10.28 2.47
C GLN A 34 5.87 -9.96 3.42
N VAL A 35 5.72 -8.96 4.30
CA VAL A 35 6.78 -8.61 5.28
C VAL A 35 7.06 -9.79 6.21
N ASN A 36 6.03 -10.46 6.73
CA ASN A 36 6.20 -11.62 7.61
C ASN A 36 6.92 -12.77 6.89
N SER A 37 6.58 -13.02 5.63
CA SER A 37 7.22 -14.03 4.80
C SER A 37 8.69 -13.72 4.52
N MET A 38 9.00 -12.48 4.13
CA MET A 38 10.36 -12.07 3.73
C MET A 38 11.32 -11.91 4.92
N ALA A 39 10.85 -11.32 6.01
CA ALA A 39 11.69 -10.99 7.16
C ALA A 39 11.66 -12.05 8.27
N GLY A 40 10.85 -13.10 8.13
CA GLY A 40 10.73 -14.16 9.14
C GLY A 40 10.15 -13.66 10.48
N VAL A 41 9.32 -12.60 10.42
CA VAL A 41 8.72 -11.96 11.61
C VAL A 41 7.22 -12.22 11.66
N VAL A 42 6.62 -12.07 12.85
CA VAL A 42 5.17 -12.18 13.03
C VAL A 42 4.61 -10.81 13.43
N LEU A 43 4.37 -9.96 12.44
CA LEU A 43 3.68 -8.68 12.62
C LEU A 43 2.17 -8.86 12.54
N VAL A 44 1.46 -8.10 13.36
CA VAL A 44 0.00 -7.95 13.29
C VAL A 44 -0.39 -6.75 12.40
N ALA A 45 -1.62 -6.76 11.90
CA ALA A 45 -2.10 -5.72 10.97
C ALA A 45 -1.99 -4.30 11.55
N GLU A 46 -2.30 -4.12 12.84
CA GLU A 46 -2.22 -2.82 13.51
C GLU A 46 -0.79 -2.25 13.54
N GLN A 47 0.23 -3.09 13.74
CA GLN A 47 1.62 -2.68 13.74
C GLN A 47 2.08 -2.21 12.36
N VAL A 48 1.60 -2.88 11.31
CA VAL A 48 1.87 -2.52 9.92
C VAL A 48 1.12 -1.23 9.56
N TYR A 49 -0.15 -1.11 9.94
CA TYR A 49 -0.96 0.08 9.71
C TYR A 49 -0.36 1.34 10.33
N ARG A 50 0.07 1.27 11.61
CA ARG A 50 0.72 2.40 12.27
C ARG A 50 2.04 2.80 11.61
N ALA A 51 2.83 1.82 11.17
CA ALA A 51 4.06 2.10 10.44
C ALA A 51 3.78 2.79 9.09
N LEU A 52 2.75 2.34 8.37
CA LEU A 52 2.31 2.96 7.12
C LEU A 52 1.84 4.40 7.33
N LEU A 53 1.08 4.69 8.39
CA LEU A 53 0.70 6.07 8.74
C LEU A 53 1.91 6.97 9.00
N ILE A 54 2.97 6.45 9.64
CA ILE A 54 4.20 7.21 9.86
C ILE A 54 4.92 7.47 8.53
N LEU A 55 4.99 6.47 7.64
CA LEU A 55 5.61 6.59 6.33
C LEU A 55 4.83 7.56 5.41
N ASP A 56 3.50 7.58 5.51
CA ASP A 56 2.60 8.45 4.76
C ASP A 56 2.78 9.91 5.17
N ARG A 57 2.83 10.18 6.48
CA ARG A 57 3.18 11.51 7.01
C ARG A 57 4.56 11.99 6.60
N ARG A 58 5.47 11.07 6.27
CA ARG A 58 6.82 11.37 5.77
C ARG A 58 6.87 11.45 4.23
N GLY A 59 5.75 11.27 3.54
CA GLY A 59 5.68 11.32 2.08
C GLY A 59 6.41 10.17 1.37
N LEU A 60 6.60 9.03 2.04
CA LEU A 60 7.30 7.86 1.46
C LEU A 60 6.33 6.85 0.85
N VAL A 61 5.10 6.82 1.36
CA VAL A 61 3.98 6.02 0.84
C VAL A 61 2.76 6.91 0.74
N GLU A 62 1.76 6.48 -0.02
CA GLU A 62 0.49 7.17 -0.17
C GLU A 62 -0.65 6.18 0.07
N ARG A 63 -1.64 6.61 0.85
CA ARG A 63 -2.91 5.89 0.95
C ARG A 63 -3.75 6.09 -0.31
N VAL A 64 -4.18 4.98 -0.92
CA VAL A 64 -5.03 4.95 -2.11
C VAL A 64 -6.44 4.55 -1.73
N ARG A 65 -7.43 5.26 -2.26
CA ARG A 65 -8.83 4.83 -2.22
C ARG A 65 -9.11 4.00 -3.46
N VAL A 66 -9.56 2.77 -3.26
CA VAL A 66 -9.95 1.85 -4.32
C VAL A 66 -11.47 1.78 -4.31
N GLU A 67 -12.09 2.04 -5.46
CA GLU A 67 -13.53 1.99 -5.61
C GLU A 67 -14.07 0.61 -5.22
N GLY A 68 -15.19 0.58 -4.48
CA GLY A 68 -15.80 -0.65 -4.00
C GLY A 68 -15.06 -1.34 -2.84
N SER A 69 -13.96 -0.77 -2.33
CA SER A 69 -13.25 -1.34 -1.18
C SER A 69 -13.34 -0.49 0.08
N VAL A 70 -13.65 -1.14 1.19
CA VAL A 70 -13.58 -0.56 2.55
C VAL A 70 -12.17 -0.62 3.14
N LYS A 71 -11.24 -1.35 2.50
CA LYS A 71 -9.88 -1.55 3.01
C LYS A 71 -8.96 -0.39 2.63
N ALA A 72 -8.02 -0.08 3.52
CA ALA A 72 -6.92 0.83 3.20
C ALA A 72 -5.94 0.16 2.23
N HIS A 73 -5.69 0.82 1.11
CA HIS A 73 -4.65 0.43 0.15
C HIS A 73 -3.52 1.45 0.16
N TRP A 74 -2.31 0.98 -0.16
CA TRP A 74 -1.08 1.75 -0.04
C TRP A 74 -0.22 1.53 -1.25
N ARG A 75 0.42 2.60 -1.72
CA ARG A 75 1.44 2.55 -2.77
C ARG A 75 2.67 3.35 -2.33
N ARG A 76 3.78 3.19 -3.05
CA ARG A 76 4.94 4.08 -2.89
C ARG A 76 4.59 5.50 -3.36
N ALA A 77 4.97 6.50 -2.57
CA ALA A 77 4.76 7.90 -2.94
C ALA A 77 5.52 8.27 -4.21
N GLY A 78 4.95 9.17 -5.02
CA GLY A 78 5.55 9.61 -6.29
C GLY A 78 5.53 8.54 -7.40
N ARG A 79 4.92 7.38 -7.18
CA ARG A 79 4.65 6.40 -8.24
C ARG A 79 3.27 6.69 -8.84
N HIS A 80 3.25 7.35 -9.99
CA HIS A 80 2.02 7.54 -10.75
C HIS A 80 1.59 6.18 -11.31
N ILE A 81 0.52 5.63 -10.74
CA ILE A 81 -0.18 4.47 -11.31
C ILE A 81 -1.43 5.04 -11.96
N GLU A 82 -1.55 4.91 -13.28
CA GLU A 82 -2.83 5.08 -13.97
C GLU A 82 -3.79 4.08 -13.34
N VAL A 83 -4.78 4.58 -12.60
CA VAL A 83 -5.83 3.74 -12.04
C VAL A 83 -6.59 3.19 -13.24
N GLY A 84 -6.29 1.94 -13.61
CA GLY A 84 -7.01 1.23 -14.66
C GLY A 84 -8.48 1.19 -14.32
N HIS A 85 -9.25 2.01 -15.02
CA HIS A 85 -10.70 1.97 -15.05
C HIS A 85 -11.11 0.58 -15.56
N ARG A 86 -11.47 -0.32 -14.64
CA ARG A 86 -12.14 -1.56 -15.01
C ARG A 86 -13.59 -1.19 -15.29
N GLU A 87 -13.86 -0.77 -16.52
CA GLU A 87 -15.20 -0.62 -17.05
C GLU A 87 -15.94 -1.94 -16.86
N SER A 88 -16.85 -1.97 -15.90
CA SER A 88 -17.82 -3.07 -15.76
C SER A 88 -18.81 -2.95 -16.90
N ASN A 89 -18.42 -3.43 -18.09
CA ASN A 89 -19.34 -3.65 -19.19
C ASN A 89 -20.26 -4.82 -18.82
N THR A 90 -21.38 -4.51 -18.18
CA THR A 90 -22.52 -5.41 -18.05
C THR A 90 -23.68 -4.78 -18.81
N LYS A 91 -23.92 -5.31 -20.02
CA LYS A 91 -24.97 -4.91 -20.97
C LYS A 91 -26.34 -4.70 -20.31
N PRO A 92 -27.19 -3.81 -20.84
CA PRO A 92 -28.58 -3.73 -20.45
C PRO A 92 -29.31 -5.02 -20.87
N ARG A 93 -30.07 -5.59 -19.93
CA ARG A 93 -30.94 -6.74 -20.16
C ARG A 93 -32.16 -6.22 -20.92
N GLU A 94 -32.29 -6.57 -22.20
CA GLU A 94 -33.52 -6.35 -22.97
C GLU A 94 -34.68 -7.10 -22.31
N THR A 95 -35.75 -6.36 -22.02
CA THR A 95 -37.04 -6.88 -21.58
C THR A 95 -37.85 -7.20 -22.82
N ALA A 96 -38.30 -8.44 -22.96
CA ALA A 96 -39.35 -8.85 -23.89
C ALA A 96 -40.56 -9.33 -23.08
#